data_AF-A0A8T4PIU7-F1
#
_entry.id   AF-A0A8T4PIU7-F1
#
_cell.length_a   1.000
_cell.length_b   1.000
_cell.length_c   1.000
_cell.angle_alpha   90.00
_cell.angle_beta   90.00
_cell.angle_gamma   90.00
#
_symmetry.space_group_name_H-M   'P 1'
#
loop_
_entity.id
_entity.type
_entity.pdbx_description
1 polymer ?
#
loop_
_entity_poly.entity_id
_entity_poly.type
_entity_poly.pdbx_seq_one_letter_code
_entity_poly.pdbx_strand_id
1 'polypeptide(L)'
;SGNNLVNAGNVSIRGNLSVDGNLSVDGNTLFVDSLSNRVGIGTTTPSDTLTIIGSLVAFGSLNATFINATDIRVGSNLILHGGMNASLALWNVSGSNIYPREISGNVGIGTTNPAATLHINSSSVNGALLVTNGSGSNYTAFFVNATLGRVGIGTTSPGAKLEIGDVITGYASTPQVMIVDAVSKSWF
;
A
#
# COMPACT_ATOMS: atom_id res chain seq x y z
N SER A 1 -50.24 -25.36 23.06
CA SER A 1 -49.39 -25.64 24.23
C SER A 1 -48.09 -26.23 23.72
N GLY A 2 -46.95 -25.56 23.92
CA GLY A 2 -45.66 -26.10 23.51
C GLY A 2 -45.27 -27.25 24.44
N ASN A 3 -44.88 -28.39 23.88
CA ASN A 3 -44.22 -29.44 24.66
C ASN A 3 -42.80 -28.97 24.97
N ASN A 4 -42.62 -28.30 26.11
CA ASN A 4 -41.31 -27.85 26.55
C ASN A 4 -40.58 -29.02 27.22
N LEU A 5 -39.45 -29.43 26.66
CA LEU A 5 -38.52 -30.32 27.33
C LEU A 5 -37.64 -29.47 28.26
N VAL A 6 -37.73 -29.70 29.57
CA VAL A 6 -36.84 -29.09 30.57
C VAL A 6 -35.87 -30.17 31.06
N ASN A 7 -34.59 -30.02 30.74
CA ASN A 7 -33.53 -30.93 31.17
C ASN A 7 -32.50 -30.16 32.02
N ALA A 8 -32.17 -30.68 33.21
CA ALA A 8 -31.21 -30.05 34.11
C ALA A 8 -29.75 -30.50 33.86
N GLY A 9 -29.53 -31.40 32.90
CA GLY A 9 -28.21 -31.92 32.55
C GLY A 9 -27.91 -31.85 31.06
N ASN A 10 -27.01 -32.71 30.61
CA ASN A 10 -26.67 -32.81 29.19
C ASN A 10 -27.74 -33.60 28.43
N VAL A 11 -28.00 -33.20 27.19
CA VAL A 11 -28.75 -33.99 26.22
C VAL A 11 -27.74 -34.56 25.21
N SER A 12 -27.74 -35.88 24.99
CA SER A 12 -26.87 -36.53 24.01
C SER A 12 -27.71 -37.08 22.85
N ILE A 13 -27.41 -36.63 21.63
CA ILE A 13 -28.02 -37.12 20.40
C ILE A 13 -26.93 -37.80 19.59
N ARG A 14 -27.09 -39.11 19.34
CA ARG A 14 -26.09 -39.95 18.65
C ARG A 14 -26.21 -39.91 17.12
N GLY A 15 -27.28 -39.31 16.62
CA GLY A 15 -27.54 -39.07 15.19
C GLY A 15 -27.70 -37.58 14.90
N ASN A 16 -28.50 -37.25 13.88
CA ASN A 16 -28.80 -35.86 13.54
C ASN A 16 -29.88 -35.28 14.46
N LEU A 17 -29.73 -34.02 14.83
CA LEU A 17 -30.79 -33.21 15.40
C LEU A 17 -31.44 -32.40 14.27
N SER A 18 -32.75 -32.61 14.02
CA SER A 18 -33.54 -31.74 13.14
C SER A 18 -34.25 -30.69 13.98
N VAL A 19 -34.09 -29.42 13.61
CA VAL A 19 -34.79 -28.29 14.24
C VAL A 19 -35.53 -27.55 13.15
N ASP A 20 -36.86 -27.63 13.17
CA ASP A 20 -37.70 -27.02 12.13
C ASP A 20 -37.92 -25.52 12.36
N GLY A 21 -37.72 -25.07 13.61
CA GLY A 21 -37.80 -23.68 14.04
C GLY A 21 -36.42 -23.04 14.25
N ASN A 22 -36.44 -21.85 14.86
CA ASN A 22 -35.22 -21.17 15.26
C ASN A 22 -34.46 -21.96 16.34
N LEU A 23 -33.13 -21.92 16.29
CA LEU A 23 -32.27 -22.37 17.39
C LEU A 23 -31.70 -21.15 18.11
N SER A 24 -31.95 -21.00 19.40
CA SER A 24 -31.34 -19.97 20.25
C SER A 24 -30.55 -20.65 21.35
N VAL A 25 -29.26 -20.33 21.43
CA VAL A 25 -28.34 -20.79 22.47
C VAL A 25 -27.94 -19.58 23.30
N ASP A 26 -28.25 -19.63 24.59
CA ASP A 26 -27.96 -18.56 25.56
C ASP A 26 -28.40 -17.18 25.03
N GLY A 27 -29.65 -17.12 24.54
CA GLY A 27 -30.21 -15.93 23.92
C GLY A 27 -29.59 -15.66 22.55
N ASN A 28 -28.62 -14.74 22.51
CA ASN A 28 -28.01 -14.25 21.28
C ASN A 28 -26.59 -14.79 21.04
N THR A 29 -26.05 -15.65 21.92
CA THR A 29 -24.70 -16.19 21.78
C THR A 29 -24.55 -16.96 20.46
N LEU A 30 -25.45 -17.90 20.18
CA LEU A 30 -25.62 -18.51 18.85
C LEU A 30 -27.11 -18.55 18.52
N PHE A 31 -27.46 -18.01 17.36
CA PHE A 31 -28.82 -17.98 16.86
C PHE A 31 -28.87 -18.51 15.43
N VAL A 32 -29.79 -19.42 15.14
CA VAL A 32 -30.14 -19.82 13.78
C VAL A 32 -31.56 -19.36 13.51
N ASP A 33 -31.72 -18.48 12.53
CA ASP A 33 -33.00 -18.00 12.02
C ASP A 33 -33.46 -18.93 10.89
N SER A 34 -34.43 -19.79 11.17
CA SER A 34 -34.97 -20.74 10.19
C SER A 34 -35.91 -20.07 9.18
N LEU A 35 -36.42 -18.87 9.47
CA LEU A 35 -37.27 -18.12 8.54
C LEU A 35 -36.43 -17.46 7.45
N SER A 36 -35.28 -16.90 7.83
CA SER A 36 -34.40 -16.16 6.92
C SER A 36 -33.22 -16.98 6.39
N ASN A 37 -33.00 -18.20 6.89
CA ASN A 37 -31.85 -19.06 6.62
C ASN A 37 -30.51 -18.40 6.99
N ARG A 38 -30.40 -17.89 8.22
CA ARG A 38 -29.22 -17.12 8.68
C ARG A 38 -28.71 -17.58 10.03
N VAL A 39 -27.43 -17.34 10.28
CA VAL A 39 -26.78 -17.60 11.57
C VAL A 39 -26.29 -16.28 12.17
N GLY A 40 -26.61 -16.05 13.44
CA GLY A 40 -26.13 -14.93 14.24
C GLY A 40 -25.21 -15.43 15.36
N ILE A 41 -24.09 -14.72 15.58
CA ILE A 41 -23.23 -14.83 16.76
C ILE A 41 -23.24 -13.47 17.46
N GLY A 42 -23.72 -13.42 18.69
CA GLY A 42 -23.95 -12.17 19.42
C GLY A 42 -25.19 -11.39 18.97
N THR A 43 -26.05 -11.96 18.11
CA THR A 43 -27.28 -11.32 17.62
C THR A 43 -28.37 -12.34 17.33
N THR A 44 -29.63 -11.97 17.59
CA THR A 44 -30.83 -12.73 17.18
C THR A 44 -31.45 -12.21 15.87
N THR A 45 -30.89 -11.16 15.28
CA THR A 45 -31.37 -10.55 14.03
C THR A 45 -30.23 -10.46 13.02
N PRO A 46 -29.72 -11.60 12.52
CA PRO A 46 -28.65 -11.60 11.54
C PRO A 46 -29.09 -10.88 10.25
N SER A 47 -28.27 -9.94 9.78
CA SER A 47 -28.55 -9.14 8.57
C SER A 47 -28.09 -9.82 7.28
N ASP A 48 -27.22 -10.82 7.40
CA ASP A 48 -26.70 -11.66 6.30
C ASP A 48 -26.64 -13.13 6.75
N THR A 49 -26.30 -14.03 5.83
CA THR A 49 -26.17 -15.49 6.01
C THR A 49 -25.41 -15.85 7.29
N LEU A 50 -24.33 -15.13 7.60
CA LEU A 50 -23.65 -15.16 8.88
C LEU A 50 -23.40 -13.74 9.36
N THR A 51 -23.92 -13.39 10.54
CA THR A 51 -23.65 -12.11 11.20
C THR A 51 -22.93 -12.35 12.52
N ILE A 52 -21.79 -11.69 12.73
CA ILE A 52 -21.04 -11.75 13.99
C ILE A 52 -20.97 -10.33 14.55
N ILE A 53 -21.60 -10.09 15.71
CA ILE A 53 -21.39 -8.86 16.48
C ILE A 53 -20.19 -9.12 17.41
N GLY A 54 -19.00 -8.77 16.94
CA GLY A 54 -17.73 -9.01 17.65
C GLY A 54 -16.57 -9.26 16.69
N SER A 55 -15.53 -9.95 17.17
CA SER A 55 -14.36 -10.32 16.37
C SER A 55 -14.47 -11.75 15.84
N LEU A 56 -14.01 -11.96 14.60
CA LEU A 56 -13.82 -13.29 14.01
C LEU A 56 -12.32 -13.63 14.01
N VAL A 57 -11.99 -14.82 14.53
CA VAL A 57 -10.66 -15.41 14.38
C VAL A 57 -10.78 -16.58 13.41
N ALA A 58 -10.12 -16.47 12.26
CA ALA A 58 -10.05 -17.53 11.27
C ALA A 58 -8.61 -18.07 11.19
N PHE A 59 -8.45 -19.39 11.27
CA PHE A 59 -7.16 -20.04 11.01
C PHE A 59 -7.04 -20.37 9.52
N GLY A 60 -5.86 -20.21 8.95
CA GLY A 60 -5.63 -20.38 7.52
C GLY A 60 -5.97 -19.11 6.73
N SER A 61 -6.83 -19.22 5.72
CA SER A 61 -7.25 -18.10 4.87
C SER A 61 -8.74 -17.82 4.98
N LEU A 62 -9.10 -16.53 4.91
CA LEU A 62 -10.48 -16.10 4.68
C LEU A 62 -10.70 -15.98 3.17
N ASN A 63 -11.36 -16.95 2.57
CA ASN A 63 -11.76 -16.90 1.16
C ASN A 63 -13.09 -16.16 1.03
N ALA A 64 -13.02 -14.86 0.81
CA ALA A 64 -14.18 -14.00 0.58
C ALA A 64 -14.07 -13.33 -0.79
N THR A 65 -15.16 -13.32 -1.57
CA THR A 65 -15.22 -12.62 -2.86
C THR A 65 -14.93 -11.13 -2.70
N PHE A 66 -15.43 -10.55 -1.61
CA PHE A 66 -15.17 -9.17 -1.21
C PHE A 66 -15.01 -9.09 0.31
N ILE A 67 -14.10 -8.25 0.79
CA ILE A 67 -13.99 -7.90 2.20
C ILE A 67 -14.36 -6.42 2.33
N ASN A 68 -15.55 -6.15 2.88
CA ASN A 68 -15.98 -4.80 3.20
C ASN A 68 -15.56 -4.47 4.63
N ALA A 69 -14.38 -3.87 4.77
CA ALA A 69 -13.79 -3.51 6.06
C ALA A 69 -13.39 -2.04 6.08
N THR A 70 -13.47 -1.40 7.25
CA THR A 70 -12.86 -0.09 7.45
C THR A 70 -11.36 -0.20 7.29
N ASP A 71 -10.71 -1.15 7.97
CA ASP A 71 -9.29 -1.41 7.81
C ASP A 71 -9.00 -2.90 7.60
N ILE A 72 -7.96 -3.22 6.82
CA ILE A 72 -7.34 -4.55 6.79
C ILE A 72 -5.89 -4.40 7.25
N ARG A 73 -5.48 -5.20 8.24
CA ARG A 73 -4.14 -5.19 8.82
C ARG A 73 -3.51 -6.59 8.77
N VAL A 74 -2.19 -6.65 8.60
CA VAL A 74 -1.39 -7.87 8.80
C VAL A 74 -0.32 -7.57 9.84
N GLY A 75 -0.47 -8.16 11.03
CA GLY A 75 0.29 -7.75 12.22
C GLY A 75 0.02 -6.28 12.55
N SER A 76 1.09 -5.50 12.72
CA SER A 76 1.01 -4.04 12.92
C SER A 76 0.89 -3.25 11.62
N ASN A 77 1.01 -3.89 10.45
CA ASN A 77 1.00 -3.20 9.16
C ASN A 77 -0.43 -2.96 8.67
N LEU A 78 -0.73 -1.71 8.33
CA LEU A 78 -1.98 -1.31 7.70
C LEU A 78 -1.91 -1.60 6.19
N ILE A 79 -2.80 -2.46 5.70
CA ILE A 79 -2.93 -2.80 4.27
C ILE A 79 -4.03 -1.95 3.63
N LEU A 80 -5.14 -1.73 4.33
CA LEU A 80 -6.27 -0.90 3.88
C LEU A 80 -6.72 0.01 5.02
N HIS A 81 -7.09 1.26 4.69
CA HIS A 81 -7.55 2.30 5.60
C HIS A 81 -8.88 2.87 5.11
N GLY A 82 -9.86 2.97 6.00
CA GLY A 82 -11.24 3.31 5.65
C GLY A 82 -11.40 4.79 5.32
N GLY A 83 -11.87 5.10 4.12
CA GLY A 83 -12.20 6.47 3.68
C GLY A 83 -11.60 6.88 2.34
N MET A 84 -10.67 6.11 1.78
CA MET A 84 -10.14 6.29 0.43
C MET A 84 -10.41 5.02 -0.36
N ASN A 85 -10.67 5.11 -1.68
CA ASN A 85 -10.84 3.95 -2.56
C ASN A 85 -9.64 3.01 -2.42
N ALA A 86 -9.77 2.02 -1.55
CA ALA A 86 -8.67 1.24 -1.02
C ALA A 86 -8.45 0.07 -1.98
N SER A 87 -7.77 0.36 -3.09
CA SER A 87 -7.16 -0.71 -3.89
C SER A 87 -5.87 -1.16 -3.20
N LEU A 88 -5.62 -2.46 -3.27
CA LEU A 88 -4.65 -3.21 -2.46
C LEU A 88 -3.17 -2.83 -2.70
N ALA A 89 -2.86 -1.94 -3.64
CA ALA A 89 -1.51 -1.47 -3.92
C ALA A 89 -1.49 0.03 -4.23
N LEU A 90 -0.67 0.81 -3.49
CA LEU A 90 -0.45 2.24 -3.75
C LEU A 90 0.21 2.50 -5.12
N TRP A 91 0.89 1.48 -5.66
CA TRP A 91 1.56 1.49 -6.95
C TRP A 91 1.01 0.37 -7.83
N ASN A 92 0.71 0.68 -9.08
CA ASN A 92 0.35 -0.27 -10.13
C ASN A 92 1.60 -0.69 -10.91
N VAL A 93 1.57 -1.90 -11.46
CA VAL A 93 2.55 -2.39 -12.43
C VAL A 93 1.83 -2.73 -13.73
N SER A 94 2.30 -2.21 -14.87
CA SER A 94 1.79 -2.57 -16.20
C SER A 94 2.95 -2.71 -17.18
N GLY A 95 3.18 -3.95 -17.63
CA GLY A 95 4.40 -4.31 -18.37
C GLY A 95 5.64 -4.01 -17.54
N SER A 96 6.51 -3.13 -18.04
CA SER A 96 7.73 -2.67 -17.35
C SER A 96 7.53 -1.36 -16.55
N ASN A 97 6.31 -0.84 -16.46
CA ASN A 97 6.03 0.45 -15.81
C ASN A 97 5.51 0.26 -14.39
N ILE A 98 5.99 1.08 -13.45
CA ILE A 98 5.45 1.23 -12.10
C ILE A 98 4.96 2.66 -11.93
N TYR A 99 3.73 2.85 -11.45
CA TYR A 99 3.12 4.19 -11.30
C TYR A 99 2.15 4.25 -10.12
N PRO A 100 1.90 5.44 -9.52
CA PRO A 100 0.93 5.56 -8.44
C PRO A 100 -0.45 5.14 -8.94
N ARG A 101 -1.24 4.52 -8.08
CA ARG A 101 -2.61 4.16 -8.45
C ARG A 101 -3.45 5.37 -8.83
N GLU A 102 -3.38 6.42 -8.01
CA GLU A 102 -4.03 7.70 -8.26
C GLU A 102 -3.05 8.63 -8.97
N ILE A 103 -3.20 8.77 -10.29
CA ILE A 103 -2.28 9.56 -11.12
C ILE A 103 -2.52 11.08 -11.05
N SER A 104 -3.59 11.51 -10.38
CA SER A 104 -3.87 12.92 -10.10
C SER A 104 -3.15 13.43 -8.84
N GLY A 105 -2.62 12.52 -8.01
CA GLY A 105 -1.87 12.85 -6.80
C GLY A 105 -0.39 13.12 -7.07
N ASN A 106 0.24 13.88 -6.19
CA ASN A 106 1.67 14.10 -6.19
C ASN A 106 2.40 13.01 -5.39
N VAL A 107 3.61 12.64 -5.80
CA VAL A 107 4.49 11.70 -5.07
C VAL A 107 5.45 12.50 -4.18
N GLY A 108 5.31 12.35 -2.86
CA GLY A 108 6.24 12.88 -1.87
C GLY A 108 7.24 11.82 -1.40
N ILE A 109 8.55 12.12 -1.48
CA ILE A 109 9.61 11.31 -0.86
C ILE A 109 10.22 12.16 0.26
N GLY A 110 10.06 11.73 1.52
CA GLY A 110 10.51 12.49 2.69
C GLY A 110 9.63 13.70 3.05
N THR A 111 8.42 13.81 2.48
CA THR A 111 7.44 14.86 2.79
C THR A 111 6.02 14.35 2.64
N THR A 112 5.10 14.85 3.48
CA THR A 112 3.64 14.59 3.38
C THR A 112 2.89 15.72 2.67
N ASN A 113 3.55 16.84 2.37
CA ASN A 113 2.99 17.98 1.63
C ASN A 113 3.82 18.23 0.35
N PRO A 114 3.67 17.37 -0.68
CA PRO A 114 4.35 17.56 -1.95
C PRO A 114 3.82 18.80 -2.70
N ALA A 115 4.70 19.73 -3.05
CA ALA A 115 4.36 20.98 -3.76
C ALA A 115 4.44 20.85 -5.30
N ALA A 116 4.85 19.69 -5.80
CA ALA A 116 4.97 19.35 -7.22
C ALA A 116 4.61 17.88 -7.43
N THR A 117 4.37 17.46 -8.68
CA THR A 117 4.00 16.08 -9.05
C THR A 117 4.98 15.02 -8.53
N LEU A 118 6.27 15.36 -8.45
CA LEU A 118 7.26 14.64 -7.66
C LEU A 118 8.00 15.66 -6.76
N HIS A 119 7.90 15.49 -5.45
CA HIS A 119 8.63 16.30 -4.47
C HIS A 119 9.50 15.38 -3.60
N ILE A 120 10.82 15.52 -3.73
CA ILE A 120 11.78 14.85 -2.86
C ILE A 120 12.34 15.87 -1.87
N ASN A 121 12.04 15.68 -0.59
CA ASN A 121 12.61 16.46 0.52
C ASN A 121 13.60 15.58 1.28
N SER A 122 14.89 15.82 1.08
CA SER A 122 15.97 14.99 1.65
C SER A 122 17.09 15.87 2.19
N SER A 123 17.59 15.53 3.38
CA SER A 123 18.79 16.12 3.99
C SER A 123 20.01 15.20 3.84
N SER A 124 19.96 14.20 2.95
CA SER A 124 21.06 13.26 2.73
C SER A 124 22.19 13.91 1.92
N VAL A 125 23.44 13.60 2.30
CA VAL A 125 24.63 13.98 1.53
C VAL A 125 24.77 13.19 0.24
N ASN A 126 24.16 11.99 0.17
CA ASN A 126 24.07 11.16 -1.03
C ASN A 126 22.96 11.63 -1.99
N GLY A 127 22.43 12.85 -1.78
CA GLY A 127 21.51 13.52 -2.68
C GLY A 127 20.03 13.21 -2.46
N ALA A 128 19.18 14.04 -3.06
CA ALA A 128 17.74 13.82 -3.17
C ALA A 128 17.39 12.96 -4.39
N LEU A 129 18.15 13.10 -5.49
CA LEU A 129 18.00 12.29 -6.69
C LEU A 129 19.39 11.81 -7.14
N LEU A 130 19.53 10.51 -7.32
CA LEU A 130 20.76 9.87 -7.80
C LEU A 130 20.39 8.94 -8.96
N VAL A 131 20.97 9.21 -10.13
CA VAL A 131 20.84 8.37 -11.34
C VAL A 131 22.21 7.75 -11.64
N THR A 132 22.32 6.43 -11.53
CA THR A 132 23.57 5.69 -11.80
C THR A 132 23.40 4.76 -13.01
N ASN A 133 24.49 4.53 -13.73
CA ASN A 133 24.55 3.52 -14.79
C ASN A 133 25.35 2.30 -14.32
N GLY A 134 24.75 1.51 -13.41
CA GLY A 134 24.91 0.06 -13.22
C GLY A 134 26.29 -0.59 -12.98
N SER A 135 27.44 0.03 -13.25
CA SER A 135 28.74 -0.67 -13.21
C SER A 135 29.91 0.23 -12.77
N GLY A 136 30.18 0.34 -11.47
CA GLY A 136 31.42 0.91 -10.93
C GLY A 136 31.29 2.26 -10.19
N SER A 137 32.37 2.68 -9.53
CA SER A 137 32.37 3.75 -8.51
C SER A 137 32.09 5.17 -9.03
N ASN A 138 32.05 5.43 -10.33
CA ASN A 138 31.99 6.80 -10.89
C ASN A 138 31.09 6.96 -12.14
N TYR A 139 29.97 6.24 -12.26
CA TYR A 139 28.99 6.47 -13.34
C TYR A 139 27.69 7.10 -12.83
N THR A 140 27.84 8.20 -12.12
CA THR A 140 26.69 9.04 -11.74
C THR A 140 26.32 9.89 -12.94
N ALA A 141 25.22 9.56 -13.61
CA ALA A 141 24.75 10.34 -14.76
C ALA A 141 24.21 11.70 -14.29
N PHE A 142 23.45 11.71 -13.19
CA PHE A 142 22.86 12.92 -12.64
C PHE A 142 22.68 12.80 -11.14
N PHE A 143 23.06 13.85 -10.42
CA PHE A 143 23.04 13.90 -8.97
C PHE A 143 22.58 15.27 -8.48
N VAL A 144 21.63 15.28 -7.56
CA VAL A 144 21.15 16.50 -6.90
C VAL A 144 21.44 16.41 -5.41
N ASN A 145 22.41 17.19 -4.93
CA ASN A 145 22.67 17.38 -3.51
C ASN A 145 21.72 18.44 -2.95
N ALA A 146 20.63 18.01 -2.31
CA ALA A 146 19.66 18.91 -1.71
C ALA A 146 20.21 19.64 -0.47
N THR A 147 21.18 19.05 0.23
CA THR A 147 21.79 19.66 1.43
C THR A 147 22.67 20.87 1.08
N LEU A 148 23.48 20.76 0.03
CA LEU A 148 24.40 21.81 -0.41
C LEU A 148 23.84 22.66 -1.58
N GLY A 149 22.68 22.29 -2.13
CA GLY A 149 22.08 22.95 -3.29
C GLY A 149 22.93 22.84 -4.55
N ARG A 150 23.50 21.66 -4.82
CA ARG A 150 24.44 21.42 -5.93
C ARG A 150 23.94 20.34 -6.87
N VAL A 151 24.29 20.46 -8.14
CA VAL A 151 24.01 19.47 -9.19
C VAL A 151 25.32 18.94 -9.74
N GLY A 152 25.46 17.62 -9.76
CA GLY A 152 26.56 16.90 -10.41
C GLY A 152 26.06 16.16 -11.64
N ILE A 153 26.80 16.28 -12.75
CA ILE A 153 26.67 15.40 -13.93
C ILE A 153 28.02 14.69 -14.05
N GLY A 154 28.06 13.36 -14.01
CA GLY A 154 29.34 12.63 -13.98
C GLY A 154 30.06 12.63 -12.62
N THR A 155 29.52 13.27 -11.59
CA THR A 155 30.12 13.35 -10.23
C THR A 155 29.06 13.28 -9.12
N THR A 156 29.38 12.64 -7.99
CA THR A 156 28.57 12.63 -6.76
C THR A 156 29.01 13.66 -5.72
N SER A 157 30.14 14.33 -5.96
CA SER A 157 30.73 15.28 -5.02
C SER A 157 31.00 16.63 -5.71
N PRO A 158 29.96 17.30 -6.25
CA PRO A 158 30.14 18.59 -6.89
C PRO A 158 30.74 19.60 -5.91
N GLY A 159 31.89 20.17 -6.25
CA GLY A 159 32.59 21.26 -5.57
C GLY A 159 31.95 22.64 -5.81
N ALA A 160 31.17 22.77 -6.89
CA ALA A 160 30.43 24.00 -7.26
C ALA A 160 28.91 23.76 -7.34
N LYS A 161 28.11 24.82 -7.57
CA LYS A 161 26.64 24.71 -7.71
C LYS A 161 26.23 23.79 -8.86
N LEU A 162 26.97 23.83 -9.96
CA LEU A 162 26.89 22.88 -11.05
C LEU A 162 28.31 22.40 -11.32
N GLU A 163 28.53 21.10 -11.25
CA GLU A 163 29.77 20.47 -11.68
C GLU A 163 29.47 19.39 -12.69
N ILE A 164 30.24 19.41 -13.77
CA ILE A 164 30.26 18.35 -14.77
C ILE A 164 31.59 17.64 -14.59
N GLY A 165 31.54 16.49 -13.92
CA GLY A 165 32.69 15.62 -13.72
C GLY A 165 33.12 15.01 -15.04
N ASP A 166 34.43 14.97 -15.28
CA ASP A 166 34.98 14.44 -16.51
C ASP A 166 34.75 12.92 -16.58
N VAL A 167 33.93 12.46 -17.52
CA VAL A 167 33.58 11.03 -17.66
C VAL A 167 34.48 10.32 -18.67
N ILE A 168 35.36 11.00 -19.42
CA ILE A 168 36.11 10.29 -20.48
C ILE A 168 37.58 10.67 -20.54
N THR A 169 38.41 9.82 -19.93
CA THR A 169 39.79 9.61 -20.38
C THR A 169 39.77 9.10 -21.83
N GLY A 170 39.89 9.98 -22.83
CA GLY A 170 40.23 9.54 -24.20
C GLY A 170 39.60 10.25 -25.40
N TYR A 171 38.68 11.22 -25.24
CA TYR A 171 38.18 12.00 -26.40
C TYR A 171 38.66 13.44 -26.35
N ALA A 172 39.68 13.74 -27.17
CA ALA A 172 40.03 15.10 -27.53
C ALA A 172 39.10 15.61 -28.65
N SER A 173 38.66 16.87 -28.53
CA SER A 173 38.09 17.78 -29.56
C SER A 173 36.56 18.00 -29.70
N THR A 174 35.69 17.42 -28.87
CA THR A 174 34.28 17.89 -28.77
C THR A 174 34.04 18.66 -27.48
N PRO A 175 33.28 19.78 -27.48
CA PRO A 175 33.06 20.58 -26.28
C PRO A 175 32.38 19.73 -25.20
N GLN A 176 32.92 19.78 -23.97
CA GLN A 176 32.39 19.03 -22.82
C GLN A 176 31.02 19.58 -22.37
N VAL A 177 30.70 20.83 -22.73
CA VAL A 177 29.43 21.48 -22.42
C VAL A 177 28.97 22.26 -23.65
N MET A 178 27.86 21.86 -24.26
CA MET A 178 27.20 22.64 -25.31
C MET A 178 25.94 23.30 -24.73
N ILE A 179 25.99 24.61 -24.49
CA ILE A 179 24.81 25.39 -24.13
C ILE A 179 24.17 25.86 -25.45
N VAL A 180 23.01 25.31 -25.78
CA VAL A 180 22.23 25.76 -26.94
C VAL A 180 21.14 26.70 -26.43
N ASP A 181 21.30 27.99 -26.71
CA ASP A 181 20.21 28.97 -26.64
C ASP A 181 19.49 29.01 -28.00
N ALA A 182 18.21 29.37 -28.01
CA ALA A 182 17.31 29.39 -29.16
C ALA A 182 17.81 30.26 -30.33
N VAL A 183 18.85 31.09 -30.15
CA VAL A 183 19.38 31.95 -31.21
C VAL A 183 20.91 32.00 -31.32
N SER A 184 21.67 31.39 -30.41
CA SER A 184 23.13 31.30 -30.59
C SER A 184 23.75 30.15 -29.77
N LYS A 185 24.67 29.42 -30.40
CA LYS A 185 25.57 28.51 -29.68
C LYS A 185 26.73 29.35 -29.15
N SER A 186 26.75 29.63 -27.85
CA SER A 186 27.92 30.21 -27.19
C SER A 186 28.78 29.08 -26.62
N TRP A 187 30.07 29.09 -26.93
CA TRP A 187 31.03 28.06 -26.55
C TRP A 187 31.82 28.51 -25.32
N PHE A 188 32.02 27.62 -24.35
CA PHE A 188 32.88 27.81 -23.19
C PHE A 188 33.75 26.58 -22.97
#